data_AF-A0A920HVS1-F1
#
_entry.id   AF-A0A920HVS1-F1
#
_cell.length_a   1.000
_cell.length_b   1.000
_cell.length_c   1.000
_cell.angle_alpha   90.00
_cell.angle_beta   90.00
_cell.angle_gamma   90.00
#
_symmetry.space_group_name_H-M   'P 1'
#
loop_
_entity.id
_entity.type
_entity.pdbx_description
1 polymer ?
#
loop_
_entity_poly.entity_id
_entity_poly.type
_entity_poly.pdbx_seq_one_letter_code
_entity_poly.pdbx_strand_id
1 'polypeptide(L)'
;MTDDNVSLVREGENIFVKNVGEKILNVSANDKQIFANSWIYNTSSRFQVGIGTTSEIGGTIELDTKVDKSSIKKGDLFQVLRRNEQVVDGSFTVSNVDSNLNQIFVTNLGFTPVSGEQYDIRRVINKASSLNTEIKEGNNNIISSVLNVYVDGNTDGYVASNSLPDYTITNEVIKETITGIAQTSINFALDAQDPINGLYNHLKFNFDSSRDLKFIQGDAVVYNSIKDPNSANSDPSDVIPGLSDGQLYYVDPIIEGPSVDITKMALYLSRAQIGTASTVQVGLGASTKDQHVFTLQKQHNKKISANKILRKFPLTQNLFNVSNNDENIGDIGILKDGVELRSPVSEDFINYGGLTGLELINGGSDYDIINPPKNNYRK
;
A
#
# COMPACT_ATOMS: atom_id res chain seq x y z
N MET A 1 -28.52 4.86 48.38
CA MET A 1 -27.88 3.63 47.89
C MET A 1 -26.62 4.08 47.20
N THR A 2 -25.50 4.03 47.90
CA THR A 2 -24.18 4.40 47.37
C THR A 2 -23.53 3.12 46.88
N ASP A 3 -23.22 3.08 45.59
CA ASP A 3 -22.39 2.05 44.97
C ASP A 3 -21.00 2.11 45.61
N ASP A 4 -20.72 1.17 46.52
CA ASP A 4 -19.38 0.95 47.01
C ASP A 4 -18.57 0.31 45.88
N ASN A 5 -17.62 1.07 45.33
CA ASN A 5 -16.54 0.59 44.49
C ASN A 5 -15.74 -0.47 45.27
N VAL A 6 -16.10 -1.74 45.10
CA VAL A 6 -15.33 -2.88 45.63
C VAL A 6 -14.02 -2.97 44.84
N SER A 7 -12.94 -2.45 45.42
CA SER A 7 -11.59 -2.73 44.95
C SER A 7 -11.31 -4.22 45.13
N LEU A 8 -11.18 -4.94 44.02
CA LEU A 8 -10.80 -6.37 43.98
C LEU A 8 -9.32 -6.61 44.31
N VAL A 9 -8.58 -5.56 44.70
CA VAL A 9 -7.14 -5.63 45.01
C VAL A 9 -6.91 -5.08 46.41
N ARG A 10 -6.21 -5.86 47.26
CA ARG A 10 -5.83 -5.49 48.62
C ARG A 10 -4.38 -5.05 48.69
N GLU A 11 -4.10 -4.08 49.55
CA GLU A 11 -2.73 -3.65 49.85
C GLU A 11 -1.93 -4.83 50.44
N GLY A 12 -0.81 -5.18 49.82
CA GLY A 12 -0.01 -6.36 50.18
C GLY A 12 -0.30 -7.63 49.37
N GLU A 13 -1.20 -7.60 48.38
CA GLU A 13 -1.37 -8.72 47.45
C GLU A 13 -0.18 -8.87 46.49
N ASN A 14 0.31 -10.10 46.37
CA ASN A 14 1.36 -10.44 45.43
C ASN A 14 0.76 -10.65 44.04
N ILE A 15 1.11 -9.76 43.12
CA ILE A 15 0.74 -9.87 41.71
C ILE A 15 1.77 -10.77 41.02
N PHE A 16 1.31 -11.90 40.48
CA PHE A 16 2.14 -12.80 39.69
C PHE A 16 1.79 -12.69 38.21
N VAL A 17 2.81 -12.64 37.36
CA VAL A 17 2.61 -12.75 35.92
C VAL A 17 2.28 -14.20 35.59
N LYS A 18 1.06 -14.47 35.09
CA LYS A 18 0.62 -15.82 34.74
C LYS A 18 1.46 -16.44 33.62
N ASN A 19 1.79 -15.66 32.60
CA ASN A 19 2.70 -16.06 31.51
C ASN A 19 3.24 -14.80 30.81
N VAL A 20 4.51 -14.81 30.39
CA VAL A 20 5.17 -13.77 29.58
C VAL A 20 5.18 -14.08 28.08
N GLY A 21 4.73 -15.27 27.69
CA GLY A 21 4.66 -15.73 26.30
C GLY A 21 5.13 -17.17 26.13
N GLU A 22 5.04 -17.69 24.91
CA GLU A 22 5.57 -19.01 24.55
C GLU A 22 6.95 -18.85 23.91
N LYS A 23 7.95 -19.63 24.37
CA LYS A 23 9.25 -19.71 23.69
C LYS A 23 9.13 -20.63 22.48
N ILE A 24 9.07 -20.04 21.30
CA ILE A 24 9.03 -20.77 20.04
C ILE A 24 10.46 -20.95 19.51
N LEU A 25 10.84 -22.20 19.25
CA LEU A 25 12.17 -22.53 18.71
C LEU A 25 12.22 -22.29 17.21
N ASN A 26 13.36 -21.80 16.72
CA ASN A 26 13.63 -21.59 15.31
C ASN A 26 14.18 -22.86 14.64
N VAL A 27 13.36 -23.93 14.64
CA VAL A 27 13.73 -25.25 14.10
C VAL A 27 12.73 -25.80 13.08
N SER A 28 11.76 -24.98 12.63
CA SER A 28 10.76 -25.27 11.58
C SER A 28 10.16 -26.69 11.63
N ALA A 29 9.98 -27.26 12.82
CA ALA A 29 9.53 -28.65 13.01
C ALA A 29 8.00 -28.80 12.97
N ASN A 30 7.25 -27.70 13.12
CA ASN A 30 5.79 -27.69 13.05
C ASN A 30 5.29 -26.34 12.51
N ASP A 31 4.01 -26.29 12.14
CA ASP A 31 3.39 -25.12 11.51
C ASP A 31 3.44 -23.88 12.40
N LYS A 32 3.33 -24.04 13.73
CA LYS A 32 3.50 -22.93 14.68
C LYS A 32 4.89 -22.30 14.55
N GLN A 33 5.94 -23.13 14.54
CA GLN A 33 7.32 -22.66 14.40
C GLN A 33 7.56 -22.04 13.02
N ILE A 34 7.02 -22.62 11.96
CA ILE A 34 7.13 -22.05 10.61
C ILE A 34 6.45 -20.68 10.57
N PHE A 35 5.21 -20.59 11.06
CA PHE A 35 4.44 -19.36 11.12
C PHE A 35 5.21 -18.28 11.91
N ALA A 36 5.57 -18.55 13.16
CA ALA A 36 6.20 -17.54 14.01
C ALA A 36 7.59 -17.12 13.47
N ASN A 37 8.39 -18.00 12.87
CA ASN A 37 9.75 -17.66 12.44
C ASN A 37 9.84 -17.10 11.01
N SER A 38 8.72 -16.98 10.28
CA SER A 38 8.70 -16.48 8.90
C SER A 38 8.62 -14.95 8.79
N TRP A 39 8.19 -14.28 9.86
CA TRP A 39 7.93 -12.84 9.87
C TRP A 39 9.20 -12.00 9.99
N ILE A 40 9.14 -10.78 9.44
CA ILE A 40 10.12 -9.74 9.69
C ILE A 40 9.65 -8.92 10.88
N TYR A 41 10.12 -9.31 12.07
CA TYR A 41 9.87 -8.59 13.31
C TYR A 41 10.59 -7.25 13.33
N ASN A 42 9.90 -6.24 13.84
CA ASN A 42 10.45 -4.91 14.10
C ASN A 42 10.28 -4.55 15.58
N THR A 43 11.04 -5.26 16.42
CA THR A 43 11.05 -5.12 17.87
C THR A 43 12.36 -4.50 18.33
N SER A 44 12.34 -3.75 19.43
CA SER A 44 13.54 -3.15 20.03
C SER A 44 14.22 -4.10 21.01
N SER A 45 14.65 -5.27 20.52
CA SER A 45 15.36 -6.25 21.34
C SER A 45 16.68 -5.68 21.87
N ARG A 46 16.98 -5.95 23.14
CA ARG A 46 18.21 -5.52 23.84
C ARG A 46 19.02 -6.75 24.24
N PHE A 47 20.32 -6.72 23.99
CA PHE A 47 21.25 -7.81 24.27
C PHE A 47 22.41 -7.31 25.11
N GLN A 48 22.78 -8.10 26.11
CA GLN A 48 24.02 -7.88 26.83
C GLN A 48 25.18 -8.35 25.96
N VAL A 49 26.25 -7.55 25.91
CA VAL A 49 27.42 -7.83 25.06
C VAL A 49 28.70 -7.88 25.87
N GLY A 50 29.51 -8.88 25.57
CA GLY A 50 30.88 -8.98 26.03
C GLY A 50 31.77 -8.07 25.20
N ILE A 51 31.76 -6.76 25.47
CA ILE A 51 32.75 -5.86 24.87
C ILE A 51 34.04 -6.03 25.66
N GLY A 52 34.96 -6.84 25.13
CA GLY A 52 36.20 -7.24 25.80
C GLY A 52 36.99 -6.04 26.35
N THR A 53 37.76 -6.29 27.40
CA THR A 53 38.62 -5.31 28.11
C THR A 53 39.74 -4.69 27.25
N THR A 54 39.75 -4.96 25.94
CA THR A 54 40.71 -4.46 24.98
C THR A 54 40.08 -3.32 24.19
N SER A 55 40.73 -2.17 24.15
CA SER A 55 40.30 -0.90 23.58
C SER A 55 39.98 -0.89 22.06
N GLU A 56 39.80 -2.05 21.44
CA GLU A 56 39.51 -2.20 20.02
C GLU A 56 38.40 -3.24 19.83
N ILE A 57 37.20 -2.78 19.48
CA ILE A 57 36.17 -3.67 18.94
C ILE A 57 36.54 -3.91 17.48
N GLY A 58 37.23 -5.02 17.23
CA GLY A 58 37.59 -5.47 15.89
C GLY A 58 36.37 -6.00 15.14
N GLY A 59 35.44 -5.13 14.76
CA GLY A 59 34.32 -5.43 13.85
C GLY A 59 33.40 -6.59 14.27
N THR A 60 33.57 -7.15 15.46
CA THR A 60 32.93 -8.38 15.93
C THR A 60 32.50 -8.17 17.37
N ILE A 61 31.26 -8.53 17.68
CA ILE A 61 30.67 -8.41 19.02
C ILE A 61 30.12 -9.77 19.42
N GLU A 62 30.53 -10.27 20.58
CA GLU A 62 29.99 -11.49 21.18
C GLU A 62 28.79 -11.15 22.07
N LEU A 63 27.70 -11.90 21.90
CA LEU A 63 26.51 -11.76 22.72
C LEU A 63 26.52 -12.78 23.87
N ASP A 64 26.12 -12.35 25.06
CA ASP A 64 25.95 -13.24 26.21
C ASP A 64 24.70 -14.13 26.09
N THR A 65 23.87 -13.87 25.07
CA THR A 65 22.64 -14.61 24.77
C THR A 65 22.71 -15.23 23.39
N LYS A 66 22.08 -16.40 23.24
CA LYS A 66 21.99 -17.07 21.95
C LYS A 66 21.35 -16.16 20.89
N VAL A 67 22.03 -15.98 19.77
CA VAL A 67 21.51 -15.17 18.66
C VAL A 67 20.37 -15.91 17.94
N ASP A 68 19.30 -15.20 17.60
CA ASP A 68 18.23 -15.70 16.74
C ASP A 68 17.89 -14.72 15.62
N LYS A 69 17.57 -15.26 14.44
CA LYS A 69 17.24 -14.49 13.22
C LYS A 69 16.01 -13.59 13.39
N SER A 70 15.05 -13.98 14.24
CA SER A 70 13.87 -13.15 14.56
C SER A 70 14.25 -11.83 15.24
N SER A 71 15.40 -11.82 15.91
CA SER A 71 15.83 -10.72 16.77
C SER A 71 16.96 -9.88 16.19
N ILE A 72 17.84 -10.48 15.39
CA ILE A 72 18.97 -9.82 14.74
C ILE A 72 19.13 -10.36 13.32
N LYS A 73 19.14 -9.47 12.32
CA LYS A 73 19.44 -9.80 10.92
C LYS A 73 20.50 -8.85 10.33
N LYS A 74 21.13 -9.30 9.25
CA LYS A 74 22.00 -8.44 8.43
C LYS A 74 21.25 -7.18 7.99
N GLY A 75 21.92 -6.04 8.10
CA GLY A 75 21.40 -4.71 7.77
C GLY A 75 20.69 -3.99 8.92
N ASP A 76 20.43 -4.66 10.04
CA ASP A 76 19.82 -3.99 11.20
C ASP A 76 20.77 -2.94 11.79
N LEU A 77 20.20 -1.81 12.21
CA LEU A 77 20.88 -0.77 12.96
C LEU A 77 20.74 -1.03 14.46
N PHE A 78 21.86 -0.96 15.19
CA PHE A 78 21.89 -1.09 16.64
C PHE A 78 22.52 0.14 17.28
N GLN A 79 22.03 0.47 18.47
CA GLN A 79 22.62 1.43 19.38
C GLN A 79 23.38 0.69 20.48
N VAL A 80 24.52 1.22 20.89
CA VAL A 80 25.27 0.78 22.07
C VAL A 80 24.86 1.66 23.24
N LEU A 81 24.51 1.05 24.36
CA LEU A 81 24.10 1.71 25.59
C LEU A 81 24.91 1.19 26.75
N ARG A 82 25.19 2.04 27.73
CA ARG A 82 25.72 1.57 29.02
C ARG A 82 24.67 0.73 29.73
N ARG A 83 25.15 -0.28 30.45
CA ARG A 83 24.29 -1.18 31.21
C ARG A 83 23.45 -0.40 32.21
N ASN A 84 22.17 -0.75 32.31
CA ASN A 84 21.18 -0.09 33.16
C ASN A 84 20.90 1.39 32.82
N GLU A 85 21.43 1.90 31.71
CA GLU A 85 21.18 3.25 31.23
C GLU A 85 20.40 3.26 29.92
N GLN A 86 19.94 4.46 29.54
CA GLN A 86 19.27 4.74 28.26
C GLN A 86 20.09 5.69 27.38
N VAL A 87 21.29 6.06 27.84
CA VAL A 87 22.23 6.90 27.10
C VAL A 87 22.83 6.06 25.96
N VAL A 88 22.80 6.63 24.76
CA VAL A 88 23.36 6.01 23.56
C VAL A 88 24.81 6.47 23.42
N ASP A 89 25.76 5.55 23.58
CA ASP A 89 27.20 5.82 23.50
C ASP A 89 27.76 5.57 22.08
N GLY A 90 26.98 4.93 21.22
CA GLY A 90 27.37 4.70 19.83
C GLY A 90 26.35 3.91 19.04
N SER A 91 26.69 3.58 17.80
CA SER A 91 25.86 2.78 16.91
C SER A 91 26.68 2.00 15.90
N PHE A 92 26.08 0.98 15.30
CA PHE A 92 26.65 0.21 14.22
C PHE A 92 25.56 -0.48 13.39
N THR A 93 25.93 -0.94 12.20
CA THR A 93 25.08 -1.77 11.35
C THR A 93 25.58 -3.21 11.36
N VAL A 94 24.67 -4.18 11.45
CA VAL A 94 25.00 -5.60 11.38
C VAL A 94 25.37 -5.98 9.94
N SER A 95 26.58 -6.47 9.73
CA SER A 95 27.05 -6.93 8.41
C SER A 95 26.81 -8.43 8.20
N ASN A 96 26.96 -9.23 9.25
CA ASN A 96 26.68 -10.66 9.26
C ASN A 96 26.38 -11.16 10.68
N VAL A 97 25.74 -12.32 10.81
CA VAL A 97 25.41 -12.97 12.09
C VAL A 97 25.90 -14.41 12.07
N ASP A 98 26.67 -14.80 13.08
CA ASP A 98 27.06 -16.19 13.34
C ASP A 98 26.35 -16.71 14.60
N SER A 99 25.31 -17.52 14.39
CA SER A 99 24.52 -18.11 15.46
C SER A 99 25.20 -19.29 16.17
N ASN A 100 26.28 -19.85 15.61
CA ASN A 100 27.00 -20.96 16.24
C ASN A 100 27.96 -20.43 17.30
N LEU A 101 28.63 -19.31 16.99
CA LEU A 101 29.55 -18.63 17.89
C LEU A 101 28.88 -17.54 18.75
N ASN A 102 27.58 -17.28 18.54
CA ASN A 102 26.84 -16.16 19.15
C ASN A 102 27.52 -14.79 18.93
N GLN A 103 28.01 -14.58 17.71
CA GLN A 103 28.74 -13.38 17.33
C GLN A 103 28.00 -12.63 16.22
N ILE A 104 28.12 -11.30 16.24
CA ILE A 104 27.69 -10.43 15.15
C ILE A 104 28.88 -9.69 14.59
N PHE A 105 28.93 -9.60 13.27
CA PHE A 105 29.90 -8.78 12.56
C PHE A 105 29.26 -7.43 12.27
N VAL A 106 30.02 -6.35 12.42
CA VAL A 106 29.52 -4.98 12.38
C VAL A 106 30.29 -4.13 11.38
N THR A 107 29.60 -3.13 10.83
CA THR A 107 30.17 -2.05 10.02
C THR A 107 29.72 -0.71 10.58
N ASN A 108 30.44 0.37 10.22
CA ASN A 108 30.17 1.73 10.68
C ASN A 108 30.09 1.83 12.21
N LEU A 109 30.99 1.14 12.91
CA LEU A 109 31.05 1.17 14.37
C LEU A 109 31.53 2.54 14.84
N GLY A 110 30.60 3.36 15.31
CA GLY A 110 30.87 4.64 15.94
C GLY A 110 30.81 4.52 17.45
N PHE A 111 31.71 3.74 18.05
CA PHE A 111 31.72 3.49 19.50
C PHE A 111 33.15 3.17 19.98
N THR A 112 33.52 3.70 21.15
CA THR A 112 34.79 3.38 21.83
C THR A 112 34.48 2.99 23.26
N PRO A 113 34.74 1.74 23.67
CA PRO A 113 34.41 1.28 25.02
C PRO A 113 35.27 1.95 26.09
N VAL A 114 34.64 2.23 27.22
CA VAL A 114 35.32 2.71 28.43
C VAL A 114 35.71 1.49 29.28
N SER A 115 36.95 1.48 29.76
CA SER A 115 37.44 0.38 30.60
C SER A 115 36.63 0.28 31.90
N GLY A 116 36.21 -0.94 32.25
CA GLY A 116 35.43 -1.22 33.46
C GLY A 116 33.91 -1.05 33.28
N GLU A 117 33.45 -0.49 32.16
CA GLU A 117 32.03 -0.36 31.86
C GLU A 117 31.45 -1.60 31.19
N GLN A 118 30.15 -1.81 31.41
CA GLN A 118 29.38 -2.86 30.75
C GLN A 118 28.38 -2.24 29.79
N TYR A 119 28.12 -2.94 28.68
CA TYR A 119 27.31 -2.42 27.60
C TYR A 119 26.22 -3.39 27.18
N ASP A 120 25.13 -2.81 26.71
CA ASP A 120 24.08 -3.50 26.00
C ASP A 120 23.97 -2.93 24.58
N ILE A 121 23.52 -3.75 23.64
CA ILE A 121 23.11 -3.28 22.32
C ILE A 121 21.60 -3.34 22.21
N ARG A 122 20.98 -2.32 21.62
CA ARG A 122 19.54 -2.27 21.37
C ARG A 122 19.26 -2.07 19.89
N ARG A 123 18.40 -2.92 19.34
CA ARG A 123 17.94 -2.78 17.95
C ARG A 123 17.14 -1.51 17.80
N VAL A 124 17.48 -0.70 16.80
CA VAL A 124 16.71 0.47 16.41
C VAL A 124 15.50 0.01 15.62
N ILE A 125 14.32 0.44 16.03
CA ILE A 125 13.07 0.14 15.33
C ILE A 125 13.05 0.83 13.96
N ASN A 126 12.70 0.08 12.92
CA ASN A 126 12.50 0.60 11.59
C ASN A 126 11.21 1.42 11.54
N LYS A 127 11.22 2.46 10.71
CA LYS A 127 10.06 3.33 10.52
C LYS A 127 9.77 3.50 9.04
N ALA A 128 8.49 3.61 8.72
CA ALA A 128 8.04 3.72 7.35
C ALA A 128 8.43 5.07 6.74
N SER A 129 8.76 5.04 5.45
CA SER A 129 9.07 6.23 4.67
C SER A 129 8.53 6.10 3.25
N SER A 130 8.19 7.22 2.62
CA SER A 130 7.79 7.29 1.21
C SER A 130 8.41 8.50 0.52
N LEU A 131 8.68 8.35 -0.77
CA LEU A 131 9.28 9.40 -1.60
C LEU A 131 8.22 10.24 -2.33
N ASN A 132 7.29 9.59 -3.02
CA ASN A 132 6.39 10.26 -3.97
C ASN A 132 4.98 10.49 -3.41
N THR A 133 4.54 9.68 -2.44
CA THR A 133 3.22 9.81 -1.82
C THR A 133 3.40 10.06 -0.33
N GLU A 134 2.89 11.17 0.17
CA GLU A 134 3.08 11.53 1.57
C GLU A 134 2.44 10.51 2.52
N ILE A 135 3.17 10.13 3.57
CA ILE A 135 2.59 9.43 4.72
C ILE A 135 1.91 10.47 5.60
N LYS A 136 0.65 10.25 5.98
CA LYS A 136 -0.18 11.18 6.76
C LYS A 136 0.52 11.72 8.02
N GLU A 137 1.24 10.86 8.72
CA GLU A 137 1.96 11.22 9.95
C GLU A 137 3.40 11.71 9.69
N GLY A 138 3.82 11.81 8.42
CA GLY A 138 5.17 12.13 8.00
C GLY A 138 6.11 10.92 7.94
N ASN A 139 7.20 11.08 7.20
CA ASN A 139 8.25 10.06 7.09
C ASN A 139 8.93 9.82 8.42
N ASN A 140 9.27 8.57 8.71
CA ASN A 140 10.00 8.15 9.92
C ASN A 140 9.26 8.46 11.24
N ASN A 141 7.93 8.50 11.21
CA ASN A 141 7.09 8.69 12.40
C ASN A 141 6.29 7.45 12.80
N ILE A 142 6.02 6.53 11.88
CA ILE A 142 5.28 5.30 12.15
C ILE A 142 6.21 4.09 12.10
N ILE A 143 6.07 3.17 13.06
CA ILE A 143 6.78 1.90 13.10
C ILE A 143 6.31 1.01 11.94
N SER A 144 7.27 0.45 11.20
CA SER A 144 7.01 -0.46 10.08
C SER A 144 7.02 -1.93 10.49
N SER A 145 6.70 -2.80 9.55
CA SER A 145 6.79 -4.26 9.63
C SER A 145 5.93 -4.93 10.70
N VAL A 146 6.21 -6.19 11.01
CA VAL A 146 5.46 -6.95 12.01
C VAL A 146 5.89 -6.51 13.40
N LEU A 147 4.91 -6.07 14.20
CA LEU A 147 5.14 -5.57 15.55
C LEU A 147 5.20 -6.71 16.55
N ASN A 148 4.26 -7.65 16.43
CA ASN A 148 4.21 -8.82 17.30
C ASN A 148 3.42 -9.96 16.64
N VAL A 149 3.65 -11.16 17.14
CA VAL A 149 2.94 -12.37 16.73
C VAL A 149 2.45 -13.10 17.98
N TYR A 150 1.25 -13.65 17.88
CA TYR A 150 0.62 -14.43 18.94
C TYR A 150 0.22 -15.79 18.41
N VAL A 151 0.09 -16.75 19.31
CA VAL A 151 -0.39 -18.09 19.00
C VAL A 151 -1.42 -18.47 20.04
N ASP A 152 -2.49 -19.11 19.58
CA ASP A 152 -3.48 -19.76 20.43
C ASP A 152 -3.29 -21.28 20.30
N GLY A 153 -2.61 -21.85 21.29
CA GLY A 153 -2.23 -23.26 21.26
C GLY A 153 -1.49 -23.62 19.97
N ASN A 154 -1.96 -24.69 19.30
CA ASN A 154 -1.44 -25.14 18.00
C ASN A 154 -2.48 -24.95 16.88
N THR A 155 -3.53 -24.15 17.10
CA THR A 155 -4.65 -24.01 16.15
C THR A 155 -4.50 -22.76 15.31
N ASP A 156 -4.26 -21.62 15.95
CA ASP A 156 -4.31 -20.31 15.29
C ASP A 156 -3.10 -19.45 15.64
N GLY A 157 -2.61 -18.71 14.66
CA GLY A 157 -1.62 -17.67 14.79
C GLY A 157 -2.22 -16.30 14.52
N TYR A 158 -1.68 -15.25 15.14
CA TYR A 158 -2.12 -13.88 14.94
C TYR A 158 -0.93 -12.97 14.67
N VAL A 159 -1.04 -12.08 13.70
CA VAL A 159 0.02 -11.14 13.32
C VAL A 159 -0.48 -9.72 13.51
N ALA A 160 0.26 -8.92 14.28
CA ALA A 160 0.00 -7.50 14.47
C ALA A 160 0.97 -6.65 13.63
N SER A 161 0.45 -5.75 12.81
CA SER A 161 1.25 -4.83 11.99
C SER A 161 0.52 -3.51 11.77
N ASN A 162 1.28 -2.48 11.37
CA ASN A 162 0.75 -1.23 10.84
C ASN A 162 0.55 -1.25 9.31
N SER A 163 0.77 -2.40 8.65
CA SER A 163 0.65 -2.57 7.20
C SER A 163 1.53 -1.60 6.41
N LEU A 164 2.72 -1.30 6.93
CA LEU A 164 3.72 -0.44 6.31
C LEU A 164 5.07 -1.15 6.30
N PRO A 165 5.79 -1.17 5.16
CA PRO A 165 7.09 -1.84 5.05
C PRO A 165 8.24 -1.00 5.62
N ASP A 166 9.40 -1.63 5.82
CA ASP A 166 10.64 -0.96 6.23
C ASP A 166 11.44 -0.35 5.07
N TYR A 167 11.14 -0.71 3.82
CA TYR A 167 11.70 -0.05 2.64
C TYR A 167 10.97 1.26 2.31
N THR A 168 11.64 2.14 1.58
CA THR A 168 11.06 3.41 1.13
C THR A 168 10.04 3.19 0.03
N ILE A 169 8.79 3.55 0.26
CA ILE A 169 7.70 3.44 -0.70
C ILE A 169 7.92 4.47 -1.82
N THR A 170 8.12 3.99 -3.05
CA THR A 170 8.34 4.84 -4.24
C THR A 170 7.10 5.00 -5.10
N ASN A 171 6.02 4.28 -4.79
CA ASN A 171 4.77 4.39 -5.53
C ASN A 171 4.18 5.81 -5.45
N GLU A 172 3.69 6.27 -6.59
CA GLU A 172 3.00 7.54 -6.75
C GLU A 172 1.50 7.28 -7.01
N VAL A 173 0.67 8.26 -6.68
CA VAL A 173 -0.71 8.30 -7.14
C VAL A 173 -0.78 8.31 -8.67
N ILE A 174 -1.78 7.63 -9.23
CA ILE A 174 -2.07 7.59 -10.65
C ILE A 174 -2.57 8.97 -11.06
N LYS A 175 -1.71 9.69 -11.77
CA LYS A 175 -2.00 10.99 -12.35
C LYS A 175 -1.28 11.19 -13.67
N GLU A 176 -1.83 12.08 -14.48
CA GLU A 176 -1.22 12.61 -15.68
C GLU A 176 -1.19 14.13 -15.61
N THR A 177 -0.18 14.75 -16.21
CA THR A 177 0.05 16.19 -16.10
C THR A 177 0.36 16.79 -17.44
N ILE A 178 -0.32 17.89 -17.75
CA ILE A 178 -0.02 18.78 -18.87
C ILE A 178 0.64 20.03 -18.30
N THR A 179 1.66 20.55 -18.98
CA THR A 179 2.31 21.82 -18.60
C THR A 179 2.08 22.85 -19.70
N GLY A 180 1.42 23.95 -19.35
CA GLY A 180 1.00 24.99 -20.28
C GLY A 180 -0.21 24.58 -21.13
N ILE A 181 -1.00 25.57 -21.52
CA ILE A 181 -2.22 25.45 -22.34
C ILE A 181 -2.29 26.49 -23.47
N ALA A 182 -1.27 27.33 -23.60
CA ALA A 182 -1.10 28.21 -24.74
C ALA A 182 -0.72 27.41 -26.00
N GLN A 183 -1.10 27.92 -27.17
CA GLN A 183 -0.74 27.33 -28.47
C GLN A 183 0.77 27.15 -28.67
N THR A 184 1.58 27.96 -27.99
CA THR A 184 3.04 27.93 -28.04
C THR A 184 3.67 26.92 -27.08
N SER A 185 2.87 26.22 -26.28
CA SER A 185 3.35 25.24 -25.30
C SER A 185 3.84 23.98 -26.00
N ILE A 186 5.06 23.57 -25.70
CA ILE A 186 5.76 22.48 -26.41
C ILE A 186 5.19 21.10 -26.02
N ASN A 187 4.70 20.99 -24.78
CA ASN A 187 4.28 19.72 -24.17
C ASN A 187 2.75 19.57 -24.10
N PHE A 188 2.02 20.38 -24.87
CA PHE A 188 0.56 20.35 -24.92
C PHE A 188 0.08 20.42 -26.36
N ALA A 189 -0.90 19.59 -26.68
CA ALA A 189 -1.68 19.72 -27.89
C ALA A 189 -3.13 19.35 -27.60
N LEU A 190 -4.03 19.97 -28.36
CA LEU A 190 -5.43 19.57 -28.44
C LEU A 190 -5.69 18.93 -29.79
N ASP A 191 -6.65 18.01 -29.84
CA ASP A 191 -6.99 17.29 -31.07
C ASP A 191 -8.50 17.11 -31.23
N ALA A 192 -8.92 16.67 -32.42
CA ALA A 192 -10.32 16.56 -32.84
C ALA A 192 -11.07 17.89 -32.68
N GLN A 193 -10.58 18.93 -33.38
CA GLN A 193 -11.22 20.24 -33.41
C GLN A 193 -12.60 20.17 -34.07
N ASP A 194 -13.60 20.73 -33.41
CA ASP A 194 -14.94 20.94 -33.95
C ASP A 194 -14.90 22.13 -34.92
N PRO A 195 -15.24 21.94 -36.21
CA PRO A 195 -15.16 22.99 -37.22
C PRO A 195 -16.20 24.11 -37.01
N ILE A 196 -17.21 23.92 -36.16
CA ILE A 196 -18.29 24.90 -35.94
C ILE A 196 -17.89 25.93 -34.89
N ASN A 197 -17.35 25.47 -33.76
CA ASN A 197 -17.04 26.35 -32.61
C ASN A 197 -15.53 26.49 -32.33
N GLY A 198 -14.68 25.74 -33.03
CA GLY A 198 -13.22 25.81 -32.91
C GLY A 198 -12.67 25.19 -31.62
N LEU A 199 -13.51 24.55 -30.78
CA LEU A 199 -13.10 23.84 -29.59
C LEU A 199 -12.63 22.41 -29.92
N TYR A 200 -12.00 21.74 -28.98
CA TYR A 200 -11.37 20.45 -29.18
C TYR A 200 -12.01 19.38 -28.30
N ASN A 201 -12.07 18.15 -28.79
CA ASN A 201 -12.70 17.04 -28.07
C ASN A 201 -11.68 16.15 -27.34
N HIS A 202 -10.40 16.19 -27.73
CA HIS A 202 -9.35 15.34 -27.16
C HIS A 202 -8.23 16.16 -26.55
N LEU A 203 -7.83 15.79 -25.33
CA LEU A 203 -6.58 16.21 -24.71
C LEU A 203 -5.46 15.28 -25.20
N LYS A 204 -4.35 15.84 -25.68
CA LYS A 204 -3.16 15.09 -26.05
C LYS A 204 -2.02 15.37 -25.08
N PHE A 205 -1.44 14.30 -24.54
CA PHE A 205 -0.31 14.33 -23.62
C PHE A 205 0.96 14.05 -24.40
N ASN A 206 1.93 14.97 -24.33
CA ASN A 206 3.25 14.74 -24.90
C ASN A 206 4.19 14.28 -23.78
N PHE A 207 4.53 13.00 -23.77
CA PHE A 207 5.45 12.43 -22.78
C PHE A 207 6.90 12.54 -23.24
N ASP A 208 7.82 12.73 -22.29
CA ASP A 208 9.28 12.77 -22.57
C ASP A 208 9.84 11.41 -23.02
N SER A 209 9.10 10.33 -22.76
CA SER A 209 9.42 8.97 -23.18
C SER A 209 8.17 8.29 -23.76
N SER A 210 8.34 7.45 -24.79
CA SER A 210 7.28 6.61 -25.35
C SER A 210 6.63 5.77 -24.24
N ARG A 211 5.32 5.99 -24.01
CA ARG A 211 4.47 5.30 -23.04
C ARG A 211 3.00 5.63 -23.27
N ASP A 212 2.14 4.76 -22.76
CA ASP A 212 0.70 4.98 -22.69
C ASP A 212 0.30 5.90 -21.52
N LEU A 213 -0.89 6.50 -21.66
CA LEU A 213 -1.66 7.06 -20.56
C LEU A 213 -1.90 6.00 -19.48
N LYS A 214 -1.79 6.41 -18.21
CA LYS A 214 -2.04 5.52 -17.07
C LYS A 214 -3.52 5.20 -16.83
N PHE A 215 -4.43 5.97 -17.42
CA PHE A 215 -5.87 5.81 -17.22
C PHE A 215 -6.48 4.82 -18.18
N ILE A 216 -7.53 4.13 -17.72
CA ILE A 216 -8.36 3.25 -18.55
C ILE A 216 -9.74 3.85 -18.79
N GLN A 217 -10.47 3.33 -19.79
CA GLN A 217 -11.81 3.77 -20.10
C GLN A 217 -12.75 3.65 -18.88
N GLY A 218 -13.46 4.74 -18.57
CA GLY A 218 -14.41 4.80 -17.45
C GLY A 218 -13.79 5.19 -16.11
N ASP A 219 -12.47 5.36 -16.04
CA ASP A 219 -11.81 5.92 -14.85
C ASP A 219 -12.37 7.30 -14.55
N ALA A 220 -12.59 7.54 -13.25
CA ALA A 220 -13.03 8.83 -12.76
C ALA A 220 -11.80 9.61 -12.30
N VAL A 221 -11.57 10.80 -12.84
CA VAL A 221 -10.42 11.65 -12.53
C VAL A 221 -10.86 13.01 -12.01
N VAL A 222 -10.14 13.54 -11.04
CA VAL A 222 -10.31 14.91 -10.59
C VAL A 222 -9.27 15.77 -11.29
N TYR A 223 -9.74 16.83 -11.96
CA TYR A 223 -8.87 17.80 -12.61
C TYR A 223 -8.47 18.88 -11.61
N ASN A 224 -7.18 19.21 -11.54
CA ASN A 224 -6.68 20.36 -10.81
C ASN A 224 -5.76 21.25 -11.64
N SER A 225 -5.91 22.56 -11.48
CA SER A 225 -4.97 23.52 -12.05
C SER A 225 -4.01 24.06 -10.98
N ILE A 226 -2.72 23.81 -11.18
CA ILE A 226 -1.64 24.17 -10.26
C ILE A 226 -0.80 25.26 -10.91
N LYS A 227 -0.66 26.39 -10.21
CA LYS A 227 0.11 27.53 -10.68
C LYS A 227 1.60 27.23 -10.71
N ASP A 228 2.33 27.76 -11.72
CA ASP A 228 3.79 27.74 -11.70
C ASP A 228 4.32 28.45 -10.43
N PRO A 229 5.05 27.74 -9.55
CA PRO A 229 5.58 28.31 -8.31
C PRO A 229 6.57 29.46 -8.55
N ASN A 230 7.13 29.58 -9.76
CA ASN A 230 8.05 30.66 -10.14
C ASN A 230 7.34 31.84 -10.83
N SER A 231 6.01 31.79 -10.97
CA SER A 231 5.28 32.89 -11.59
C SER A 231 5.31 34.13 -10.71
N ALA A 232 5.73 35.26 -11.28
CA ALA A 232 5.82 36.55 -10.59
C ALA A 232 4.46 37.25 -10.38
N ASN A 233 3.39 36.76 -11.02
CA ASN A 233 2.04 37.32 -10.86
C ASN A 233 1.36 36.75 -9.60
N SER A 234 0.34 37.43 -9.08
CA SER A 234 -0.48 36.96 -7.94
C SER A 234 -1.80 36.32 -8.35
N ASP A 235 -2.06 36.20 -9.65
CA ASP A 235 -3.30 35.67 -10.20
C ASP A 235 -3.46 34.16 -9.91
N PRO A 236 -4.70 33.62 -9.86
CA PRO A 236 -4.91 32.17 -9.78
C PRO A 236 -4.29 31.46 -11.01
N SER A 237 -4.08 30.14 -10.90
CA SER A 237 -3.67 29.33 -12.05
C SER A 237 -4.67 29.48 -13.19
N ASP A 238 -4.17 29.56 -14.42
CA ASP A 238 -5.04 29.51 -15.60
C ASP A 238 -5.75 28.15 -15.62
N VAL A 239 -6.98 28.08 -16.11
CA VAL A 239 -7.76 26.83 -16.16
C VAL A 239 -7.95 26.48 -17.62
N ILE A 240 -7.86 25.19 -17.98
CA ILE A 240 -8.18 24.74 -19.35
C ILE A 240 -9.61 25.19 -19.66
N PRO A 241 -9.84 26.07 -20.67
CA PRO A 241 -11.18 26.50 -21.02
C PRO A 241 -12.08 25.30 -21.30
N GLY A 242 -13.26 25.27 -20.69
CA GLY A 242 -14.19 24.12 -20.75
C GLY A 242 -14.09 23.17 -19.56
N LEU A 243 -13.03 23.26 -18.75
CA LEU A 243 -12.88 22.52 -17.49
C LEU A 243 -13.02 23.43 -16.27
N SER A 244 -13.36 22.84 -15.13
CA SER A 244 -13.40 23.54 -13.84
C SER A 244 -12.42 22.88 -12.86
N ASP A 245 -11.63 23.69 -12.16
CA ASP A 245 -10.70 23.19 -11.14
C ASP A 245 -11.44 22.44 -10.01
N GLY A 246 -10.93 21.28 -9.62
CA GLY A 246 -11.51 20.38 -8.63
C GLY A 246 -12.69 19.54 -9.13
N GLN A 247 -13.09 19.66 -10.41
CA GLN A 247 -14.22 18.91 -10.95
C GLN A 247 -13.86 17.46 -11.33
N LEU A 248 -14.83 16.56 -11.13
CA LEU A 248 -14.76 15.16 -11.55
C LEU A 248 -15.11 15.02 -13.03
N TYR A 249 -14.29 14.25 -13.75
CA TYR A 249 -14.52 13.85 -15.12
C TYR A 249 -14.33 12.35 -15.28
N TYR A 250 -14.95 11.77 -16.30
CA TYR A 250 -14.72 10.40 -16.72
C TYR A 250 -13.93 10.36 -18.01
N VAL A 251 -13.01 9.41 -18.11
CA VAL A 251 -12.01 9.41 -19.17
C VAL A 251 -12.23 8.27 -20.16
N ASP A 252 -11.89 8.53 -21.41
CA ASP A 252 -11.87 7.55 -22.48
C ASP A 252 -10.57 7.72 -23.29
N PRO A 253 -9.56 6.87 -23.06
CA PRO A 253 -8.32 6.89 -23.83
C PRO A 253 -8.59 6.53 -25.30
N ILE A 254 -8.06 7.32 -26.23
CA ILE A 254 -8.30 7.16 -27.67
C ILE A 254 -7.23 6.27 -28.28
N ILE A 255 -7.65 5.12 -28.80
CA ILE A 255 -6.77 4.14 -29.45
C ILE A 255 -6.62 4.51 -30.94
N GLU A 256 -5.40 4.84 -31.35
CA GLU A 256 -5.12 5.32 -32.72
C GLU A 256 -4.67 4.22 -33.71
N GLY A 257 -4.50 2.99 -33.22
CA GLY A 257 -4.09 1.85 -34.03
C GLY A 257 -3.25 0.84 -33.26
N PRO A 258 -2.92 -0.31 -33.86
CA PRO A 258 -2.03 -1.28 -33.23
C PRO A 258 -0.62 -0.71 -33.08
N SER A 259 0.00 -0.94 -31.93
CA SER A 259 1.38 -0.53 -31.63
C SER A 259 1.66 0.98 -31.64
N VAL A 260 0.63 1.81 -31.42
CA VAL A 260 0.75 3.26 -31.21
C VAL A 260 0.46 3.57 -29.75
N ASP A 261 1.32 4.37 -29.11
CA ASP A 261 1.13 4.80 -27.74
C ASP A 261 -0.19 5.57 -27.57
N ILE A 262 -0.97 5.20 -26.56
CA ILE A 262 -2.23 5.85 -26.22
C ILE A 262 -1.91 7.13 -25.46
N THR A 263 -1.83 8.24 -26.19
CA THR A 263 -1.44 9.56 -25.66
C THR A 263 -2.60 10.56 -25.59
N LYS A 264 -3.78 10.17 -26.08
CA LYS A 264 -4.96 11.02 -26.19
C LYS A 264 -6.09 10.50 -25.32
N MET A 265 -6.87 11.41 -24.75
CA MET A 265 -8.07 11.06 -24.00
C MET A 265 -9.19 12.07 -24.25
N ALA A 266 -10.42 11.57 -24.28
CA ALA A 266 -11.63 12.38 -24.19
C ALA A 266 -12.13 12.44 -22.74
N LEU A 267 -12.82 13.52 -22.39
CA LEU A 267 -13.43 13.73 -21.07
C LEU A 267 -14.95 13.77 -21.17
N TYR A 268 -15.62 13.24 -20.15
CA TYR A 268 -17.08 13.18 -20.05
C TYR A 268 -17.54 13.58 -18.64
N LEU A 269 -18.78 14.05 -18.52
CA LEU A 269 -19.39 14.39 -17.22
C LEU A 269 -20.01 13.18 -16.52
N SER A 270 -20.32 12.11 -17.26
CA SER A 270 -20.86 10.86 -16.74
C SER A 270 -20.33 9.65 -17.50
N ARG A 271 -20.16 8.51 -16.81
CA ARG A 271 -19.79 7.23 -17.45
C ARG A 271 -20.74 6.81 -18.56
N ALA A 272 -22.03 7.12 -18.43
CA ALA A 272 -23.04 6.75 -19.42
C ALA A 272 -22.91 7.52 -20.75
N GLN A 273 -22.12 8.59 -20.78
CA GLN A 273 -21.87 9.37 -21.99
C GLN A 273 -20.68 8.84 -22.80
N ILE A 274 -19.88 7.94 -22.24
CA ILE A 274 -18.74 7.32 -22.94
C ILE A 274 -19.27 6.56 -24.15
N GLY A 275 -18.66 6.80 -25.32
CA GLY A 275 -19.12 6.26 -26.60
C GLY A 275 -20.22 7.08 -27.29
N THR A 276 -20.65 8.20 -26.70
CA THR A 276 -21.53 9.19 -27.35
C THR A 276 -20.72 10.39 -27.86
N ALA A 277 -21.32 11.24 -28.69
CA ALA A 277 -20.70 12.49 -29.13
C ALA A 277 -20.68 13.61 -28.07
N SER A 278 -21.02 13.31 -26.81
CA SER A 278 -21.16 14.29 -25.72
C SER A 278 -19.84 14.52 -24.96
N THR A 279 -18.73 14.65 -25.68
CA THR A 279 -17.42 14.94 -25.11
C THR A 279 -17.37 16.35 -24.54
N VAL A 280 -16.68 16.52 -23.41
CA VAL A 280 -16.40 17.85 -22.85
C VAL A 280 -15.42 18.55 -23.78
N GLN A 281 -15.90 19.62 -24.41
CA GLN A 281 -15.09 20.40 -25.34
C GLN A 281 -14.18 21.35 -24.58
N VAL A 282 -12.90 21.37 -24.98
CA VAL A 282 -11.86 22.17 -24.35
C VAL A 282 -11.25 23.18 -25.32
N GLY A 283 -10.77 24.31 -24.80
CA GLY A 283 -10.12 25.38 -25.56
C GLY A 283 -8.64 25.58 -25.21
N LEU A 284 -7.99 26.48 -25.95
CA LEU A 284 -6.64 26.95 -25.64
C LEU A 284 -6.70 28.05 -24.57
N GLY A 285 -5.78 27.98 -23.60
CA GLY A 285 -5.59 29.05 -22.61
C GLY A 285 -4.42 29.96 -22.94
N ALA A 286 -3.97 30.72 -21.96
CA ALA A 286 -2.87 31.68 -22.11
C ALA A 286 -1.58 31.23 -21.39
N SER A 287 -1.69 30.39 -20.37
CA SER A 287 -0.53 29.95 -19.60
C SER A 287 0.40 29.03 -20.39
N THR A 288 1.70 29.21 -20.25
CA THR A 288 2.75 28.35 -20.84
C THR A 288 3.43 27.45 -19.82
N LYS A 289 3.16 27.64 -18.52
CA LYS A 289 3.90 27.01 -17.42
C LYS A 289 3.03 26.44 -16.30
N ASP A 290 1.77 26.84 -16.18
CA ASP A 290 0.87 26.24 -15.19
C ASP A 290 0.69 24.74 -15.49
N GLN A 291 0.54 23.97 -14.43
CA GLN A 291 0.38 22.53 -14.49
C GLN A 291 -1.09 22.15 -14.37
N HIS A 292 -1.53 21.25 -15.22
CA HIS A 292 -2.88 20.73 -15.26
C HIS A 292 -2.83 19.24 -14.95
N VAL A 293 -3.25 18.88 -13.74
CA VAL A 293 -3.09 17.54 -13.20
C VAL A 293 -4.43 16.84 -13.18
N PHE A 294 -4.50 15.68 -13.82
CA PHE A 294 -5.62 14.76 -13.73
C PHE A 294 -5.20 13.65 -12.77
N THR A 295 -5.91 13.48 -11.66
CA THR A 295 -5.60 12.44 -10.66
C THR A 295 -6.76 11.47 -10.56
N LEU A 296 -6.49 10.17 -10.49
CA LEU A 296 -7.53 9.16 -10.26
C LEU A 296 -8.32 9.51 -8.99
N GLN A 297 -9.64 9.61 -9.10
CA GLN A 297 -10.52 10.08 -8.03
C GLN A 297 -10.39 9.24 -6.76
N LYS A 298 -10.17 7.92 -6.89
CA LYS A 298 -9.93 7.02 -5.76
C LYS A 298 -8.65 7.34 -4.97
N GLN A 299 -7.73 8.11 -5.53
CA GLN A 299 -6.43 8.46 -4.94
C GLN A 299 -6.24 9.97 -4.75
N HIS A 300 -7.13 10.79 -5.29
CA HIS A 300 -7.11 12.24 -5.15
C HIS A 300 -7.14 12.66 -3.68
N ASN A 301 -6.22 13.54 -3.29
CA ASN A 301 -6.02 14.01 -1.91
C ASN A 301 -5.82 12.90 -0.86
N LYS A 302 -5.48 11.68 -1.28
CA LYS A 302 -5.17 10.59 -0.35
C LYS A 302 -3.69 10.56 -0.01
N LYS A 303 -3.42 10.30 1.27
CA LYS A 303 -2.09 10.06 1.81
C LYS A 303 -1.97 8.60 2.22
N ILE A 304 -0.75 8.09 2.24
CA ILE A 304 -0.47 6.78 2.83
C ILE A 304 -0.71 6.89 4.34
N SER A 305 -1.40 5.91 4.92
CA SER A 305 -1.61 5.85 6.35
C SER A 305 -1.40 4.43 6.84
N ALA A 306 -1.03 4.29 8.12
CA ALA A 306 -0.97 2.98 8.75
C ALA A 306 -2.36 2.34 8.80
N ASN A 307 -2.40 1.04 8.51
CA ASN A 307 -3.55 0.20 8.81
C ASN A 307 -3.20 -0.70 10.00
N LYS A 308 -3.77 -0.40 11.17
CA LYS A 308 -3.50 -1.15 12.40
C LYS A 308 -4.24 -2.47 12.35
N ILE A 309 -3.55 -3.52 11.95
CA ILE A 309 -4.16 -4.82 11.72
C ILE A 309 -3.74 -5.85 12.75
N LEU A 310 -4.69 -6.76 13.02
CA LEU A 310 -4.47 -8.03 13.69
C LEU A 310 -5.11 -9.11 12.79
N ARG A 311 -4.28 -9.92 12.13
CA ARG A 311 -4.74 -10.95 11.18
C ARG A 311 -4.58 -12.33 11.78
N LYS A 312 -5.63 -13.14 11.66
CA LYS A 312 -5.70 -14.52 12.16
C LYS A 312 -5.34 -15.49 11.03
N PHE A 313 -4.50 -16.47 11.33
CA PHE A 313 -4.07 -17.53 10.42
C PHE A 313 -4.30 -18.89 11.07
N PRO A 314 -5.05 -19.80 10.43
CA PRO A 314 -5.08 -21.19 10.89
C PRO A 314 -3.71 -21.81 10.64
N LEU A 315 -3.12 -22.39 11.70
CA LEU A 315 -1.80 -23.03 11.63
C LEU A 315 -1.88 -24.36 10.88
N THR A 316 -3.03 -25.02 10.91
CA THR A 316 -3.30 -26.23 10.11
C THR A 316 -4.40 -25.96 9.10
N GLN A 317 -4.16 -26.30 7.83
CA GLN A 317 -5.11 -26.11 6.75
C GLN A 317 -5.35 -27.43 6.03
N ASN A 318 -6.61 -27.74 5.75
CA ASN A 318 -6.97 -28.87 4.89
C ASN A 318 -7.09 -28.38 3.44
N LEU A 319 -6.03 -28.57 2.65
CA LEU A 319 -5.97 -28.15 1.24
C LEU A 319 -6.89 -28.97 0.31
N PHE A 320 -7.50 -30.06 0.80
CA PHE A 320 -8.37 -30.94 0.00
C PHE A 320 -9.86 -30.66 0.18
N ASN A 321 -10.25 -29.88 1.19
CA ASN A 321 -11.62 -29.39 1.31
C ASN A 321 -11.72 -28.03 0.60
N VAL A 322 -12.08 -28.07 -0.69
CA VAL A 322 -12.52 -26.89 -1.44
C VAL A 322 -13.95 -26.56 -0.99
N SER A 323 -14.12 -26.19 0.28
CA SER A 323 -15.43 -25.74 0.77
C SER A 323 -15.54 -24.23 0.66
N ASN A 324 -16.41 -23.85 -0.27
CA ASN A 324 -17.08 -22.56 -0.48
C ASN A 324 -16.44 -21.63 -1.50
N ASN A 325 -17.28 -21.27 -2.47
CA ASN A 325 -17.12 -20.25 -3.50
C ASN A 325 -16.97 -18.84 -2.90
N ASP A 326 -16.10 -18.64 -1.90
CA ASP A 326 -15.70 -17.30 -1.53
C ASP A 326 -14.78 -16.81 -2.64
N GLU A 327 -15.36 -16.09 -3.59
CA GLU A 327 -14.61 -15.17 -4.42
C GLU A 327 -13.79 -14.32 -3.44
N ASN A 328 -12.47 -14.47 -3.49
CA ASN A 328 -11.54 -13.79 -2.59
C ASN A 328 -11.63 -12.27 -2.84
N ILE A 329 -12.64 -11.62 -2.28
CA ILE A 329 -12.91 -10.18 -2.37
C ILE A 329 -12.42 -9.55 -1.07
N GLY A 330 -11.68 -8.44 -1.16
CA GLY A 330 -11.10 -7.77 0.01
C GLY A 330 -9.67 -8.20 0.31
N ASP A 331 -9.29 -8.27 1.59
CA ASP A 331 -7.93 -8.57 2.03
C ASP A 331 -7.66 -10.09 1.99
N ILE A 332 -6.72 -10.52 1.16
CA ILE A 332 -6.45 -11.93 0.85
C ILE A 332 -5.23 -12.50 1.57
N GLY A 333 -4.41 -11.65 2.18
CA GLY A 333 -3.23 -12.10 2.88
C GLY A 333 -2.35 -10.97 3.40
N ILE A 334 -1.21 -11.36 3.96
CA ILE A 334 -0.19 -10.45 4.48
C ILE A 334 1.19 -10.93 4.03
N LEU A 335 2.04 -10.00 3.61
CA LEU A 335 3.43 -10.25 3.30
C LEU A 335 4.25 -10.43 4.58
N LYS A 336 5.42 -11.07 4.49
CA LYS A 336 6.31 -11.33 5.63
C LYS A 336 6.74 -10.05 6.39
N ASP A 337 6.69 -8.91 5.72
CA ASP A 337 6.98 -7.58 6.25
C ASP A 337 5.70 -6.87 6.76
N GLY A 338 4.60 -7.59 6.97
CA GLY A 338 3.38 -7.08 7.58
C GLY A 338 2.47 -6.27 6.65
N VAL A 339 2.82 -6.07 5.38
CA VAL A 339 1.97 -5.35 4.40
C VAL A 339 0.83 -6.25 3.94
N GLU A 340 -0.39 -5.73 3.93
CA GLU A 340 -1.55 -6.47 3.47
C GLU A 340 -1.65 -6.54 1.95
N LEU A 341 -2.14 -7.68 1.49
CA LEU A 341 -2.50 -7.93 0.12
C LEU A 341 -4.02 -7.83 -0.01
N ARG A 342 -4.46 -6.96 -0.91
CA ARG A 342 -5.86 -6.84 -1.28
C ARG A 342 -6.10 -7.46 -2.65
N SER A 343 -7.22 -8.14 -2.80
CA SER A 343 -7.65 -8.72 -4.05
C SER A 343 -7.79 -7.67 -5.14
N PRO A 344 -7.40 -7.98 -6.39
CA PRO A 344 -7.69 -7.14 -7.53
C PRO A 344 -9.16 -7.20 -7.95
N VAL A 345 -9.93 -8.16 -7.43
CA VAL A 345 -11.36 -8.32 -7.71
C VAL A 345 -12.11 -7.21 -6.98
N SER A 346 -12.84 -6.41 -7.76
CA SER A 346 -13.67 -5.32 -7.25
C SER A 346 -14.74 -5.83 -6.28
N GLU A 347 -15.12 -5.01 -5.30
CA GLU A 347 -16.33 -5.22 -4.50
C GLU A 347 -17.60 -4.82 -5.28
N ASP A 348 -17.45 -4.06 -6.37
CA ASP A 348 -18.54 -3.48 -7.17
C ASP A 348 -19.08 -4.44 -8.26
N PHE A 349 -19.12 -5.75 -8.01
CA PHE A 349 -19.78 -6.68 -8.94
C PHE A 349 -21.28 -6.76 -8.66
N ILE A 350 -22.08 -6.48 -9.69
CA ILE A 350 -23.51 -6.85 -9.70
C ILE A 350 -23.56 -8.31 -10.13
N ASN A 351 -23.71 -9.20 -9.15
CA ASN A 351 -24.02 -10.60 -9.43
C ASN A 351 -25.46 -10.68 -9.96
N TYR A 352 -25.60 -10.73 -11.29
CA TYR A 352 -26.81 -11.25 -11.88
C TYR A 352 -26.84 -12.74 -11.51
N GLY A 353 -27.66 -13.10 -10.53
CA GLY A 353 -27.77 -14.47 -10.05
C GLY A 353 -27.85 -15.45 -11.22
N GLY A 354 -27.06 -16.53 -11.17
CA GLY A 354 -27.13 -17.57 -12.17
C GLY A 354 -28.56 -18.10 -12.28
N LEU A 355 -29.02 -18.43 -13.49
CA LEU A 355 -30.30 -19.10 -13.70
C LEU A 355 -30.29 -20.42 -12.91
N THR A 356 -30.92 -20.44 -11.73
CA THR A 356 -30.98 -21.64 -10.87
C THR A 356 -31.95 -22.69 -11.40
N GLY A 357 -32.83 -22.30 -12.33
CA GLY A 357 -33.77 -23.19 -13.00
C GLY A 357 -34.59 -22.46 -14.06
N LEU A 358 -35.00 -23.20 -15.08
CA LEU A 358 -35.97 -22.78 -16.08
C LEU A 358 -37.25 -23.58 -15.81
N GLU A 359 -38.28 -22.92 -15.29
CA GLU A 359 -39.59 -23.54 -15.09
C GLU A 359 -40.42 -23.34 -16.36
N LEU A 360 -40.65 -24.43 -17.09
CA LEU A 360 -41.48 -24.41 -18.29
C LEU A 360 -42.95 -24.41 -17.87
N ILE A 361 -43.59 -23.24 -17.87
CA ILE A 361 -44.97 -23.06 -17.39
C ILE A 361 -46.00 -23.71 -18.34
N ASN A 362 -45.69 -23.82 -19.64
CA ASN A 362 -46.51 -24.52 -20.62
C ASN A 362 -45.64 -25.12 -21.73
N GLY A 363 -45.67 -26.44 -21.87
CA GLY A 363 -45.09 -27.15 -23.02
C GLY A 363 -46.14 -27.39 -24.10
N GLY A 364 -45.79 -27.16 -25.36
CA GLY A 364 -46.58 -27.56 -26.53
C GLY A 364 -45.72 -28.40 -27.48
N SER A 365 -46.32 -29.37 -28.17
CA SER A 365 -45.70 -30.14 -29.25
C SER A 365 -46.10 -29.56 -30.62
N ASP A 366 -45.32 -29.87 -31.66
CA ASP A 366 -45.52 -29.46 -33.07
C ASP A 366 -45.28 -27.99 -33.42
N TYR A 367 -44.46 -27.28 -32.64
CA TYR A 367 -43.96 -25.96 -33.03
C TYR A 367 -42.85 -26.08 -34.10
N ASP A 368 -43.14 -25.67 -35.32
CA ASP A 368 -42.13 -25.44 -36.36
C ASP A 368 -41.43 -24.09 -36.09
N ILE A 369 -40.17 -24.14 -35.63
CA ILE A 369 -39.35 -22.95 -35.30
C ILE A 369 -39.06 -22.12 -36.57
N ILE A 370 -39.15 -22.73 -37.75
CA ILE A 370 -38.85 -22.08 -39.04
C ILE A 370 -40.12 -21.45 -39.63
N ASN A 371 -41.30 -22.03 -39.42
CA ASN A 371 -42.57 -21.48 -39.88
C ASN A 371 -43.57 -21.27 -38.72
N PRO A 372 -43.52 -20.12 -38.03
CA PRO A 372 -44.55 -19.78 -37.06
C PRO A 372 -45.93 -19.68 -37.74
N PRO A 373 -47.02 -20.09 -37.05
CA PRO A 373 -48.35 -20.10 -37.63
C PRO A 373 -48.81 -18.69 -38.01
N LYS A 374 -49.29 -18.53 -39.25
CA LYS A 374 -49.87 -17.26 -39.73
C LYS A 374 -51.27 -17.10 -39.14
N ASN A 375 -51.43 -16.16 -38.22
CA ASN A 375 -52.74 -15.75 -37.72
C ASN A 375 -53.55 -15.06 -38.82
N ASN A 376 -54.52 -15.77 -39.40
CA ASN A 376 -55.56 -15.18 -40.23
C ASN A 376 -56.67 -14.63 -39.33
N TYR A 377 -56.52 -13.39 -38.87
CA TYR A 377 -57.66 -12.65 -38.34
C TYR A 377 -58.52 -12.17 -39.52
N ARG A 378 -59.70 -12.77 -39.69
CA ARG A 378 -60.80 -12.10 -40.41
C ARG A 378 -61.31 -10.95 -39.52
N LYS A 379 -61.49 -9.79 -40.14
CA LYS A 379 -62.02 -8.56 -39.55
C LYS A 379 -63.32 -8.77 -38.79
#